data_AF-A0A816QDZ1-F1
#
_entry.id   AF-A0A816QDZ1-F1
#
_cell.length_a   1.000
_cell.length_b   1.000
_cell.length_c   1.000
_cell.angle_alpha   90.00
_cell.angle_beta   90.00
_cell.angle_gamma   90.00
#
_symmetry.space_group_name_H-M   'P 1'
#
loop_
_entity.id
_entity.type
_entity.pdbx_description
1 polymer ?
#
loop_
_entity_poly.entity_id
_entity_poly.type
_entity_poly.pdbx_seq_one_letter_code
_entity_poly.pdbx_strand_id
1 'polypeptide(L)'
;MTEANFGWLIRSVHRWSASMMVLMMILHVFRVYLTGGFKKPRELTWVTGVVLGVLTASFGVTGYSLPWDQIGYWAVKIVTGVPDAIQPHTGDRLVHLKRIFSMIIIPDDVVDEWAP
;
A
#
# COMPACT_ATOMS: atom_id res chain seq x y z
N MET A 1 12.42 -1.69 21.13
CA MET A 1 11.09 -2.27 21.44
C MET A 1 10.81 -2.39 22.94
N THR A 2 11.78 -2.07 23.79
CA THR A 2 11.76 -2.28 25.25
C THR A 2 11.54 -1.00 26.05
N GLU A 3 11.77 0.18 25.45
CA GLU A 3 11.67 1.48 26.14
C GLU A 3 10.23 1.89 26.49
N ALA A 4 9.26 1.49 25.66
CA ALA A 4 7.85 1.83 25.86
C ALA A 4 7.10 0.64 26.48
N ASN A 5 6.44 0.87 27.62
CA ASN A 5 5.54 -0.11 28.23
C ASN A 5 4.49 -0.59 27.22
N PHE A 6 4.42 -1.91 27.01
CA PHE A 6 3.55 -2.57 26.00
C PHE A 6 3.77 -2.14 24.53
N GLY A 7 4.86 -1.44 24.19
CA GLY A 7 5.11 -1.03 22.80
C GLY A 7 5.23 -2.22 21.83
N TRP A 8 5.77 -3.34 22.29
CA TRP A 8 5.85 -4.60 21.52
C TRP A 8 4.46 -5.18 21.21
N LEU A 9 3.51 -5.07 22.14
CA LEU A 9 2.16 -5.57 21.99
C LEU A 9 1.40 -4.76 20.93
N ILE A 10 1.46 -3.43 21.02
CA ILE A 10 0.78 -2.53 20.08
C ILE A 10 1.30 -2.77 18.65
N ARG A 11 2.62 -2.86 18.47
CA ARG A 11 3.22 -3.11 17.14
C ARG A 11 2.84 -4.48 16.59
N SER A 12 2.78 -5.51 17.44
CA SER A 12 2.40 -6.86 17.04
C SER A 12 0.93 -6.93 16.64
N VAL A 13 0.05 -6.37 17.46
CA VAL A 13 -1.38 -6.28 17.17
C VAL A 13 -1.63 -5.48 15.90
N HIS A 14 -0.95 -4.35 15.69
CA HIS A 14 -1.09 -3.57 14.45
C HIS A 14 -0.68 -4.36 13.21
N ARG A 15 0.45 -5.10 13.26
CA ARG A 15 0.89 -5.96 12.15
C ARG A 15 -0.11 -7.07 11.84
N TRP A 16 -0.61 -7.78 12.86
CA TRP A 16 -1.60 -8.83 12.68
C TRP A 16 -2.95 -8.30 12.21
N SER A 17 -3.37 -7.15 12.75
CA SER A 17 -4.64 -6.50 12.39
C SER A 17 -4.62 -5.99 10.95
N ALA A 18 -3.49 -5.47 10.48
CA ALA A 18 -3.33 -5.07 9.07
C ALA A 18 -3.51 -6.27 8.12
N SER A 19 -2.90 -7.42 8.42
CA SER A 19 -3.08 -8.64 7.63
C SER A 19 -4.53 -9.15 7.66
N MET A 20 -5.16 -9.13 8.83
CA MET A 20 -6.57 -9.53 8.99
C MET A 20 -7.53 -8.58 8.26
N MET A 21 -7.25 -7.27 8.25
CA MET A 21 -8.06 -6.29 7.52
C MET A 21 -8.10 -6.59 6.03
N VAL A 22 -6.93 -6.87 5.42
CA VAL A 22 -6.85 -7.21 3.99
C VAL A 22 -7.55 -8.55 3.70
N LEU A 23 -7.33 -9.56 4.54
CA LEU A 23 -8.00 -10.87 4.41
C LEU A 23 -9.52 -10.72 4.46
N MET A 24 -10.05 -10.02 5.48
CA MET A 24 -11.49 -9.80 5.64
C MET A 24 -12.08 -8.96 4.51
N MET A 25 -11.32 -7.99 3.98
CA MET A 25 -11.74 -7.25 2.80
C MET A 25 -11.92 -8.15 1.58
N ILE A 26 -10.95 -9.03 1.30
CA ILE A 26 -11.05 -9.98 0.17
C ILE A 26 -12.28 -10.88 0.35
N LEU A 27 -12.49 -11.44 1.54
CA LEU A 27 -13.65 -12.25 1.85
C LEU A 27 -14.97 -11.47 1.72
N HIS A 28 -14.99 -10.20 2.13
CA HIS A 28 -16.14 -9.32 1.99
C HIS A 28 -16.49 -9.05 0.53
N VAL A 29 -15.49 -8.73 -0.30
CA VAL A 29 -15.66 -8.53 -1.75
C VAL A 29 -16.19 -9.81 -2.39
N PHE A 30 -15.62 -10.97 -2.05
CA PHE A 30 -16.10 -12.27 -2.54
C PHE A 30 -17.56 -12.51 -2.17
N ARG A 31 -17.94 -12.26 -0.91
CA ARG A 31 -19.33 -12.38 -0.45
C ARG A 31 -20.28 -11.45 -1.22
N VAL A 32 -19.92 -10.18 -1.42
CA VAL A 32 -20.76 -9.21 -2.15
C VAL A 32 -20.91 -9.62 -3.62
N TYR A 33 -19.84 -10.13 -4.22
CA TYR A 33 -19.86 -10.62 -5.60
C TYR A 33 -20.76 -11.86 -5.75
N LEU A 34 -20.57 -12.89 -4.90
CA LEU A 34 -21.37 -14.11 -4.96
C LEU A 34 -22.85 -13.89 -4.64
N THR A 35 -23.16 -12.95 -3.75
CA THR A 35 -24.56 -12.62 -3.39
C THR A 35 -25.22 -11.64 -4.35
N GLY A 36 -24.51 -11.16 -5.38
CA GLY A 36 -25.02 -10.18 -6.34
C GLY A 36 -25.33 -8.82 -5.71
N GLY A 37 -24.73 -8.52 -4.56
CA GLY A 37 -25.00 -7.31 -3.76
C GLY A 37 -24.56 -6.01 -4.43
N PHE A 38 -23.81 -6.09 -5.53
CA PHE A 38 -23.35 -4.98 -6.35
C PHE A 38 -24.40 -4.47 -7.36
N LYS A 39 -25.51 -5.19 -7.56
CA LYS A 39 -26.58 -4.79 -8.48
C LYS A 39 -27.41 -3.62 -7.92
N LYS A 40 -28.09 -2.89 -8.81
CA LYS A 40 -29.04 -1.81 -8.48
C LYS A 40 -29.96 -2.22 -7.31
N PRO A 41 -30.15 -1.38 -6.27
CA PRO A 41 -29.77 0.04 -6.11
C PRO A 41 -28.41 0.28 -5.41
N ARG A 42 -27.57 -0.75 -5.19
CA ARG A 42 -26.35 -0.66 -4.34
C ARG A 42 -25.04 -0.45 -5.12
N GLU A 43 -25.13 0.06 -6.35
CA GLU A 43 -23.99 0.30 -7.23
C GLU A 43 -23.00 1.31 -6.64
N LEU A 44 -23.49 2.39 -6.01
CA LEU A 44 -22.62 3.37 -5.36
C LEU A 44 -21.86 2.78 -4.18
N THR A 45 -22.49 1.92 -3.38
CA THR A 45 -21.83 1.23 -2.27
C THR A 45 -20.71 0.33 -2.78
N TRP A 46 -20.93 -0.33 -3.92
CA TRP A 46 -19.89 -1.14 -4.57
C TRP A 46 -18.70 -0.28 -5.02
N VAL A 47 -18.95 0.85 -5.71
CA VAL A 47 -17.88 1.77 -6.14
C VAL A 47 -17.10 2.29 -4.94
N THR A 48 -17.79 2.73 -3.87
CA THR A 48 -17.11 3.15 -2.63
C THR A 48 -16.29 2.03 -2.00
N GLY A 49 -16.77 0.78 -2.05
CA GLY A 49 -16.05 -0.38 -1.57
C GLY A 49 -14.77 -0.65 -2.36
N VAL A 50 -14.81 -0.52 -3.69
CA VAL A 50 -13.62 -0.63 -4.54
C VAL A 50 -12.60 0.46 -4.22
N VAL A 51 -13.05 1.71 -4.06
CA VAL A 51 -12.17 2.83 -3.67
C VAL A 51 -11.51 2.57 -2.31
N LEU A 52 -12.27 2.10 -1.31
CA LEU A 52 -11.73 1.73 0.00
C LEU A 52 -10.74 0.56 -0.08
N GLY A 53 -10.97 -0.39 -0.99
CA GLY A 53 -10.03 -1.47 -1.30
C GLY A 53 -8.67 -0.95 -1.77
N VAL A 54 -8.68 -0.02 -2.74
CA VAL A 54 -7.46 0.62 -3.24
C VAL A 54 -6.75 1.44 -2.16
N LEU A 55 -7.51 2.20 -1.35
CA LEU A 55 -6.96 2.98 -0.25
C LEU A 55 -6.29 2.07 0.80
N THR A 56 -6.91 0.95 1.16
CA THR A 56 -6.34 0.01 2.13
C THR A 56 -5.09 -0.67 1.59
N ALA A 57 -5.06 -1.03 0.31
CA ALA A 57 -3.84 -1.53 -0.33
C ALA A 57 -2.72 -0.47 -0.28
N SER A 58 -3.07 0.80 -0.52
CA SER A 58 -2.12 1.92 -0.42
C SER A 58 -1.59 2.10 1.01
N PHE A 59 -2.45 2.02 2.03
CA PHE A 59 -2.02 2.03 3.43
C PHE A 59 -1.12 0.84 3.78
N GLY A 60 -1.37 -0.34 3.21
CA GLY A 60 -0.52 -1.52 3.37
C GLY A 60 0.89 -1.32 2.81
N VAL A 61 1.00 -0.75 1.61
CA VAL A 61 2.30 -0.43 1.00
C VAL A 61 3.04 0.61 1.84
N THR A 62 2.42 1.75 2.14
CA THR A 62 3.06 2.81 2.94
C THR A 62 3.47 2.30 4.32
N GLY A 63 2.61 1.53 4.99
CA GLY A 63 2.91 0.97 6.31
C GLY A 63 4.05 -0.06 6.31
N TYR A 64 4.24 -0.78 5.20
CA TYR A 64 5.35 -1.72 5.04
C TYR A 64 6.70 -1.01 4.86
N SER A 65 6.69 0.21 4.34
CA SER A 65 7.90 1.03 4.14
C SER A 65 8.40 1.71 5.41
N LEU A 66 7.52 2.01 6.37
CA LEU A 66 7.84 2.79 7.58
C LEU A 66 8.94 2.19 8.50
N PRO A 67 9.06 0.87 8.68
CA PRO A 67 10.13 0.27 9.47
C PRO A 67 11.53 0.48 8.91
N TRP A 68 11.65 0.91 7.65
CA TRP A 68 12.90 1.14 6.94
C TRP A 68 13.86 -0.06 6.97
N ASP A 69 13.31 -1.26 6.82
CA ASP A 69 14.08 -2.48 6.67
C ASP A 69 14.41 -2.75 5.19
N GLN A 70 15.41 -3.59 4.95
CA GLN A 70 15.87 -3.91 3.59
C GLN A 70 14.72 -4.41 2.70
N ILE A 71 13.78 -5.19 3.26
CA ILE A 71 12.65 -5.73 2.52
C ILE A 71 11.62 -4.64 2.17
N GLY A 72 11.31 -3.74 3.11
CA GLY A 72 10.45 -2.59 2.87
C GLY A 72 11.00 -1.65 1.80
N TYR A 73 12.32 -1.42 1.81
CA TYR A 73 13.03 -0.63 0.80
C TYR A 73 12.87 -1.22 -0.62
N TRP A 74 13.18 -2.51 -0.80
CA TRP A 74 13.06 -3.15 -2.11
C TRP A 74 11.61 -3.21 -2.60
N ALA A 75 10.64 -3.39 -1.70
CA ALA A 75 9.23 -3.38 -2.04
C ALA A 75 8.81 -2.03 -2.65
N VAL A 76 9.26 -0.90 -2.07
CA VAL A 76 8.94 0.44 -2.60
C VAL A 76 9.62 0.68 -3.95
N LYS A 77 10.88 0.27 -4.12
CA LYS A 77 11.60 0.40 -5.39
C LYS A 77 10.88 -0.30 -6.54
N ILE A 78 10.32 -1.49 -6.28
CA ILE A 78 9.52 -2.22 -7.28
C ILE A 78 8.23 -1.46 -7.58
N VAL A 79 7.47 -1.05 -6.56
CA VAL A 79 6.19 -0.35 -6.72
C VAL A 79 6.34 0.98 -7.47
N THR A 80 7.40 1.74 -7.19
CA THR A 80 7.69 3.02 -7.84
C THR A 80 8.18 2.88 -9.28
N GLY A 81 8.79 1.74 -9.64
CA GLY A 81 9.21 1.43 -11.01
C GLY A 81 8.08 0.93 -11.92
N VAL A 82 6.98 0.41 -11.39
CA VAL A 82 5.84 -0.11 -12.20
C VAL A 82 5.29 0.92 -13.21
N PRO A 83 5.05 2.19 -12.85
CA PRO A 83 4.47 3.13 -13.80
C PRO A 83 5.49 3.68 -14.81
N ASP A 84 6.79 3.37 -14.70
CA ASP A 84 7.77 3.63 -15.78
C ASP A 84 7.57 2.62 -16.93
N ALA A 85 7.16 1.40 -16.62
CA ALA A 85 6.84 0.38 -17.64
C ALA A 85 5.58 0.70 -18.47
N ILE A 86 4.71 1.58 -17.96
CA ILE A 86 3.43 1.97 -18.59
C ILE A 86 3.60 3.26 -19.43
N GLN A 87 4.83 3.78 -19.54
CA GLN A 87 5.11 5.14 -20.00
C GLN A 87 5.65 5.24 -21.45
N PRO A 88 4.88 4.96 -22.52
CA PRO A 88 5.25 5.51 -23.82
C PRO A 88 4.66 6.92 -24.05
N HIS A 89 3.64 7.40 -23.30
CA HIS A 89 2.85 8.56 -23.78
C HIS A 89 2.49 9.71 -22.80
N THR A 90 2.89 9.69 -21.53
CA THR A 90 2.55 10.78 -20.59
C THR A 90 3.81 11.41 -19.99
N GLY A 91 4.29 12.47 -20.63
CA GLY A 91 5.46 13.25 -20.23
C GLY A 91 5.18 14.25 -19.09
N ASP A 92 6.20 14.48 -18.27
CA ASP A 92 6.34 15.47 -17.18
C ASP A 92 5.47 15.36 -15.93
N ARG A 93 4.13 15.28 -16.01
CA ARG A 93 3.29 15.37 -14.79
C ARG A 93 3.38 14.14 -13.88
N LEU A 94 3.52 12.94 -14.46
CA LEU A 94 3.69 11.71 -13.70
C LEU A 94 5.09 11.60 -13.09
N VAL A 95 6.11 12.16 -13.73
CA VAL A 95 7.48 12.16 -13.23
C VAL A 95 7.59 13.01 -11.96
N HIS A 96 6.97 14.19 -11.92
CA HIS A 96 6.96 15.01 -10.71
C HIS A 96 6.22 14.36 -9.54
N LEU A 97 5.11 13.67 -9.80
CA LEU A 97 4.34 12.96 -8.76
C LEU A 97 5.10 11.74 -8.24
N LYS A 98 5.75 10.98 -9.13
CA LYS A 98 6.67 9.89 -8.77
C LYS A 98 7.85 10.40 -7.96
N ARG A 99 8.42 11.54 -8.33
CA ARG A 99 9.58 12.12 -7.65
C ARG A 99 9.23 12.62 -6.26
N ILE A 100 8.04 13.21 -6.06
CA ILE A 100 7.55 13.58 -4.72
C ILE A 100 7.28 12.32 -3.88
N PHE A 101 6.67 11.29 -4.46
CA PHE A 101 6.39 10.04 -3.75
C PHE A 101 7.67 9.27 -3.40
N SER A 102 8.63 9.20 -4.32
CA SER A 102 9.96 8.64 -4.09
C SER A 102 10.71 9.44 -3.04
N MET A 103 10.77 10.77 -3.14
CA MET A 103 11.49 11.62 -2.20
C MET A 103 10.94 11.57 -0.76
N ILE A 104 9.65 11.23 -0.59
CA ILE A 104 9.03 11.04 0.74
C ILE A 104 9.33 9.64 1.32
N ILE A 105 9.52 8.62 0.47
CA ILE A 105 9.61 7.21 0.91
C ILE A 105 11.00 6.58 0.71
N ILE A 106 11.85 7.13 -0.16
CA ILE A 106 13.25 6.72 -0.40
C ILE A 106 14.06 7.96 -0.79
N PRO A 107 14.94 8.49 0.08
CA PRO A 107 15.95 9.43 -0.33
C PRO A 107 17.06 8.69 -1.10
N ASP A 108 17.58 9.34 -2.15
CA ASP A 108 18.46 8.73 -3.16
C ASP A 108 19.80 8.23 -2.56
N ASP A 109 20.22 8.75 -1.41
CA ASP A 109 21.42 8.39 -0.66
C ASP A 109 21.40 6.96 -0.11
N VAL A 110 20.22 6.44 0.22
CA VAL A 110 20.06 5.05 0.71
C VAL A 110 20.15 4.04 -0.45
N VAL A 111 19.84 4.46 -1.68
CA VAL A 111 19.97 3.57 -2.86
C VAL A 111 21.43 3.18 -3.07
N ASP A 112 22.35 4.13 -2.84
CA ASP A 112 23.78 3.95 -3.04
C ASP A 112 24.43 3.17 -1.88
N GLU A 113 23.86 3.22 -0.68
CA GLU A 113 24.37 2.50 0.50
C GLU A 113 24.08 0.98 0.46
N TRP A 114 22.98 0.58 -0.18
CA TRP A 114 22.54 -0.82 -0.27
C TRP A 114 22.67 -1.44 -1.68
N ALA A 115 23.24 -0.70 -2.63
CA ALA A 115 23.66 -1.23 -3.91
C ALA A 115 25.02 -1.96 -3.75
N PRO A 116 25.15 -3.21 -4.25
CA PRO A 116 26.42 -3.93 -4.23
C PRO A 116 27.47 -3.31 -5.17
#